data_AF-A0A930TGB8-F1
#
_entry.id   AF-A0A930TGB8-F1
#
_cell.length_a   1.000
_cell.length_b   1.000
_cell.length_c   1.000
_cell.angle_alpha   90.00
_cell.angle_beta   90.00
_cell.angle_gamma   90.00
#
_symmetry.space_group_name_H-M   'P 1'
#
loop_
_entity.id
_entity.type
_entity.pdbx_description
1 polymer ?
#
loop_
_entity_poly.entity_id
_entity_poly.type
_entity_poly.pdbx_seq_one_letter_code
_entity_poly.pdbx_strand_id
1 'polypeptide(L)'
;MTVKQVHYEEVLAECSDYRGAIALLKQHRPYLEMIPSMRRPQESVITLPLPLIRLRNSVSSVAGVAAAPGEVIRLPADLAILMCDPEWKIQTGVELFVLIHRPQEDFSHLLGRWRQTQVWLSQGYEWLMPKRYQHLLTEGSDTPYPLFVLFPETPERIRRGLRGAHLPFVVQTVYTPDDEGELSLIPEAPMPEAVDADE
;
A
#
# COMPACT_ATOMS: atom_id res chain seq x y z
N MET A 1 21.13 5.53 1.19
CA MET A 1 20.78 4.59 0.10
C MET A 1 19.54 5.09 -0.61
N THR A 2 19.27 4.65 -1.84
CA THR A 2 18.02 4.92 -2.58
C THR A 2 17.10 3.71 -2.49
N VAL A 3 15.78 3.93 -2.56
CA VAL A 3 14.81 2.83 -2.64
C VAL A 3 15.12 1.96 -3.86
N LYS A 4 15.29 0.65 -3.63
CA LYS A 4 15.55 -0.36 -4.67
C LYS A 4 14.23 -0.96 -5.16
N GLN A 5 14.22 -1.49 -6.39
CA GLN A 5 13.03 -2.14 -6.95
C GLN A 5 12.56 -3.31 -6.08
N VAL A 6 13.50 -4.09 -5.55
CA VAL A 6 13.19 -5.22 -4.64
C VAL A 6 12.41 -4.77 -3.40
N HIS A 7 12.68 -3.60 -2.83
CA HIS A 7 11.91 -3.10 -1.67
C HIS A 7 10.44 -2.86 -2.02
N TYR A 8 10.19 -2.29 -3.20
CA TYR A 8 8.83 -2.07 -3.70
C TYR A 8 8.11 -3.40 -3.96
N GLU A 9 8.77 -4.35 -4.64
CA GLU A 9 8.17 -5.65 -4.98
C GLU A 9 7.87 -6.49 -3.73
N GLU A 10 8.76 -6.51 -2.74
CA GLU A 10 8.53 -7.22 -1.47
C GLU A 10 7.30 -6.71 -0.73
N VAL A 11 7.18 -5.38 -0.58
CA VAL A 11 5.99 -4.79 0.07
C VAL A 11 4.72 -5.08 -0.71
N LEU A 12 4.76 -5.00 -2.05
CA LEU A 12 3.61 -5.30 -2.89
C LEU A 12 3.19 -6.78 -2.75
N ALA A 13 4.16 -7.69 -2.77
CA ALA A 13 3.93 -9.13 -2.62
C ALA A 13 3.37 -9.46 -1.22
N GLU A 14 3.99 -8.94 -0.15
CA GLU A 14 3.54 -9.15 1.23
C GLU A 14 2.11 -8.65 1.42
N CYS A 15 1.81 -7.44 0.95
CA CYS A 15 0.49 -6.83 1.12
C CYS A 15 -0.59 -7.39 0.17
N SER A 16 -0.22 -8.28 -0.77
CA SER A 16 -1.18 -8.93 -1.66
C SER A 16 -2.07 -9.97 -0.96
N ASP A 17 -1.70 -10.41 0.24
CA ASP A 17 -2.53 -11.25 1.11
C ASP A 17 -3.10 -10.45 2.30
N TYR A 18 -4.21 -10.93 2.87
CA TYR A 18 -4.86 -10.28 4.00
C TYR A 18 -3.94 -10.15 5.22
N ARG A 19 -2.99 -11.08 5.42
CA ARG A 19 -2.04 -11.03 6.55
C ARG A 19 -1.11 -9.84 6.44
N GLY A 20 -0.48 -9.64 5.28
CA GLY A 20 0.41 -8.51 5.05
C GLY A 20 -0.34 -7.19 5.02
N ALA A 21 -1.53 -7.14 4.43
CA ALA A 21 -2.39 -5.96 4.50
C ALA A 21 -2.72 -5.57 5.94
N ILE A 22 -3.09 -6.53 6.81
CA ILE A 22 -3.33 -6.25 8.23
C ILE A 22 -2.04 -5.83 8.95
N ALA A 23 -0.90 -6.45 8.65
CA ALA A 23 0.39 -6.05 9.21
C ALA A 23 0.73 -4.59 8.87
N LEU A 24 0.45 -4.17 7.63
CA LEU A 24 0.57 -2.78 7.20
C LEU A 24 -0.38 -1.87 7.98
N LEU A 25 -1.67 -2.22 8.06
CA LEU A 25 -2.68 -1.41 8.75
C LEU A 25 -2.42 -1.28 10.26
N LYS A 26 -1.75 -2.25 10.90
CA LYS A 26 -1.33 -2.12 12.30
C LYS A 26 -0.42 -0.92 12.55
N GLN A 27 0.31 -0.47 11.53
CA GLN A 27 1.15 0.73 11.61
C GLN A 27 0.34 2.03 11.46
N HIS A 28 -0.91 1.94 11.03
CA HIS A 28 -1.84 3.05 10.93
C HIS A 28 -3.18 2.72 11.59
N ARG A 29 -3.22 2.86 12.92
CA ARG A 29 -4.36 2.51 13.78
C ARG A 29 -5.73 3.01 13.29
N PRO A 30 -5.90 4.26 12.79
CA PRO A 30 -7.20 4.72 12.31
C PRO A 30 -7.82 3.83 11.22
N TYR A 31 -7.00 3.30 10.29
CA TYR A 31 -7.52 2.40 9.25
C TYR A 31 -7.66 0.96 9.73
N LEU A 32 -6.83 0.51 10.68
CA LEU A 32 -7.01 -0.80 11.31
C LEU A 32 -8.37 -0.89 12.02
N GLU A 33 -8.78 0.19 12.68
CA GLU A 33 -10.06 0.26 13.40
C GLU A 33 -11.28 0.26 12.47
N MET A 34 -11.09 0.44 11.16
CA MET A 34 -12.16 0.32 10.17
C MET A 34 -12.43 -1.14 9.74
N ILE A 35 -11.60 -2.11 10.14
CA ILE A 35 -11.80 -3.52 9.78
C ILE A 35 -13.05 -4.06 10.50
N PRO A 36 -14.08 -4.54 9.77
CA PRO A 36 -15.34 -4.96 10.38
C PRO A 36 -15.20 -6.11 11.39
N SER A 37 -14.29 -7.06 11.16
CA SER A 37 -14.00 -8.13 12.11
C SER A 37 -12.54 -8.60 12.11
N MET A 38 -11.86 -8.41 13.23
CA MET A 38 -10.54 -9.01 13.48
C MET A 38 -10.60 -10.48 13.87
N ARG A 39 -11.79 -11.04 14.13
CA ARG A 39 -11.97 -12.49 14.40
C ARG A 39 -12.01 -13.32 13.12
N ARG A 40 -12.42 -12.72 12.00
CA ARG A 40 -12.48 -13.34 10.66
C ARG A 40 -11.77 -12.46 9.62
N PRO A 41 -10.47 -12.16 9.80
CA PRO A 41 -9.76 -11.17 8.99
C PRO A 41 -9.72 -11.52 7.49
N GLN A 42 -9.60 -12.81 7.16
CA GLN A 42 -9.60 -13.33 5.79
C GLN A 42 -10.93 -13.13 5.04
N GLU A 43 -12.02 -12.94 5.78
CA GLU A 43 -13.36 -12.65 5.24
C GLU A 43 -13.68 -11.14 5.32
N SER A 44 -13.03 -10.41 6.22
CA SER A 44 -13.22 -8.96 6.40
C SER A 44 -12.35 -8.08 5.52
N VAL A 45 -11.27 -8.61 4.95
CA VAL A 45 -10.28 -7.85 4.20
C VAL A 45 -10.03 -8.53 2.85
N ILE A 46 -10.27 -7.80 1.77
CA ILE A 46 -9.96 -8.25 0.41
C ILE A 46 -8.89 -7.36 -0.16
N THR A 47 -7.78 -7.97 -0.53
CA THR A 47 -6.65 -7.31 -1.19
C THR A 47 -6.74 -7.50 -2.70
N LEU A 48 -6.64 -6.39 -3.44
CA LEU A 48 -6.63 -6.34 -4.89
C LEU A 48 -5.33 -5.66 -5.35
N PRO A 49 -4.26 -6.43 -5.61
CA PRO A 49 -3.03 -5.86 -6.15
C PRO A 49 -3.26 -5.38 -7.58
N LEU A 50 -2.66 -4.24 -7.91
CA LEU A 50 -2.80 -3.57 -9.20
C LEU A 50 -4.27 -3.43 -9.63
N PRO A 51 -5.10 -2.74 -8.82
CA PRO A 51 -6.55 -2.78 -8.90
C PRO A 51 -7.09 -2.42 -10.29
N LEU A 52 -8.07 -3.21 -10.75
CA LEU A 52 -8.81 -3.01 -11.99
C LEU A 52 -10.25 -2.63 -11.68
N ILE A 53 -10.75 -1.59 -12.35
CA ILE A 53 -12.14 -1.17 -12.24
C ILE A 53 -12.77 -1.07 -13.63
N ARG A 54 -14.08 -1.28 -13.70
CA ARG A 54 -14.90 -0.95 -14.87
C ARG A 54 -15.60 0.37 -14.61
N LEU A 55 -15.46 1.33 -15.52
CA LEU A 55 -16.13 2.63 -15.40
C LEU A 55 -17.59 2.51 -15.82
N ARG A 56 -18.50 3.12 -15.04
CA ARG A 56 -19.93 3.20 -15.40
C ARG A 56 -20.20 4.39 -16.32
N ASN A 57 -19.55 5.52 -16.06
CA ASN A 57 -19.71 6.74 -16.85
C ASN A 57 -18.48 7.02 -17.72
N SER A 58 -18.68 7.80 -18.80
CA SER A 58 -17.57 8.28 -19.60
C SER A 58 -16.79 9.34 -18.84
N VAL A 59 -15.48 9.34 -19.02
CA VAL A 59 -14.58 10.36 -18.47
C VAL A 59 -14.01 11.11 -19.65
N SER A 60 -14.18 12.42 -19.67
CA SER A 60 -13.48 13.30 -20.61
C SER A 60 -12.81 14.38 -19.77
N SER A 61 -11.56 14.12 -19.36
CA SER A 61 -10.81 15.13 -18.60
C SER A 61 -10.09 16.09 -19.55
N VAL A 62 -9.98 17.34 -19.13
CA VAL A 62 -9.23 18.40 -19.84
C VAL A 62 -7.74 18.03 -20.00
N ALA A 63 -7.25 17.06 -19.23
CA ALA A 63 -5.87 16.57 -19.24
C ALA A 63 -5.60 15.43 -20.25
N GLY A 64 -6.52 15.17 -21.20
CA GLY A 64 -6.33 14.18 -22.27
C GLY A 64 -6.59 12.73 -21.85
N VAL A 65 -7.03 12.50 -20.61
CA VAL A 65 -7.49 11.19 -20.14
C VAL A 65 -8.95 11.05 -20.50
N ALA A 66 -9.24 10.23 -21.52
CA ALA A 66 -10.58 9.89 -21.96
C ALA A 66 -10.82 8.38 -21.76
N ALA A 67 -11.96 8.02 -21.17
CA ALA A 67 -12.38 6.63 -21.05
C ALA A 67 -13.86 6.49 -21.38
N ALA A 68 -14.20 5.42 -22.08
CA ALA A 68 -15.57 5.11 -22.48
C ALA A 68 -16.34 4.41 -21.34
N PRO A 69 -17.68 4.53 -21.32
CA PRO A 69 -18.50 3.73 -20.41
C PRO A 69 -18.27 2.24 -20.65
N GLY A 70 -18.12 1.46 -19.58
CA GLY A 70 -17.83 0.02 -19.63
C GLY A 70 -16.35 -0.33 -19.85
N GLU A 71 -15.47 0.66 -20.04
CA GLU A 71 -14.04 0.44 -20.17
C GLU A 71 -13.43 -0.06 -18.85
N VAL A 72 -12.54 -1.04 -18.96
CA VAL A 72 -11.78 -1.56 -17.82
C VAL A 72 -10.46 -0.82 -17.76
N ILE A 73 -10.21 -0.15 -16.65
CA ILE A 73 -8.97 0.59 -16.41
C ILE A 73 -8.22 0.02 -15.22
N ARG A 74 -6.89 0.10 -15.27
CA ARG A 74 -6.05 -0.11 -14.11
C ARG A 74 -5.92 1.20 -13.34
N LEU A 75 -6.29 1.18 -12.07
CA LEU A 75 -6.07 2.32 -11.20
C LEU A 75 -4.57 2.53 -10.99
N PRO A 76 -4.09 3.79 -10.95
CA PRO A 76 -2.70 4.10 -10.63
C PRO A 76 -2.37 3.94 -9.13
N ALA A 77 -3.02 2.99 -8.44
CA ALA A 77 -2.68 2.54 -7.09
C ALA A 77 -1.97 1.18 -7.16
N ASP A 78 -1.23 0.81 -6.12
CA ASP A 78 -0.51 -0.46 -6.08
C ASP A 78 -1.35 -1.57 -5.47
N LEU A 79 -2.20 -1.24 -4.49
CA LEU A 79 -3.13 -2.16 -3.85
C LEU A 79 -4.44 -1.43 -3.53
N ALA A 80 -5.57 -2.09 -3.71
CA ALA A 80 -6.82 -1.71 -3.06
C ALA A 80 -7.15 -2.73 -1.96
N ILE A 81 -7.59 -2.23 -0.80
CA ILE A 81 -8.06 -3.04 0.32
C ILE A 81 -9.54 -2.72 0.51
N LEU A 82 -10.38 -3.70 0.23
CA LEU A 82 -11.83 -3.59 0.40
C LEU A 82 -12.22 -4.20 1.75
N MET A 83 -12.99 -3.45 2.53
CA MET A 83 -13.51 -3.92 3.81
C MET A 83 -14.86 -4.60 3.62
N CYS A 84 -14.97 -5.82 4.12
CA CYS A 84 -16.16 -6.65 3.99
C CYS A 84 -16.73 -7.03 5.36
N ASP A 85 -18.06 -7.06 5.44
CA ASP A 85 -18.74 -7.66 6.57
C ASP A 85 -18.71 -9.19 6.38
N PRO A 86 -18.08 -9.96 7.28
CA PRO A 86 -17.94 -11.40 7.12
C PRO A 86 -19.24 -12.16 7.37
N GLU A 87 -20.21 -11.57 8.08
CA GLU A 87 -21.51 -12.19 8.32
C GLU A 87 -22.41 -12.08 7.10
N TRP A 88 -22.46 -10.88 6.51
CA TRP A 88 -23.35 -10.58 5.40
C TRP A 88 -22.70 -10.80 4.02
N LYS A 89 -21.38 -10.97 3.98
CA LYS A 89 -20.58 -11.09 2.73
C LYS A 89 -20.88 -9.95 1.76
N ILE A 90 -20.87 -8.73 2.29
CA ILE A 90 -21.04 -7.48 1.53
C ILE A 90 -19.88 -6.54 1.80
N GLN A 91 -19.57 -5.68 0.83
CA GLN A 91 -18.62 -4.59 1.05
C GLN A 91 -19.26 -3.53 1.96
N THR A 92 -18.48 -3.03 2.93
CA THR A 92 -18.94 -2.04 3.93
C THR A 92 -18.84 -0.59 3.45
N GLY A 93 -18.39 -0.38 2.21
CA GLY A 93 -18.11 0.95 1.66
C GLY A 93 -16.78 1.56 2.12
N VAL A 94 -15.98 0.90 2.96
CA VAL A 94 -14.61 1.36 3.26
C VAL A 94 -13.63 0.74 2.27
N GLU A 95 -12.93 1.60 1.53
CA GLU A 95 -11.92 1.22 0.55
C GLU A 95 -10.62 1.99 0.81
N LEU A 96 -9.54 1.24 1.07
CA LEU A 96 -8.21 1.82 1.23
C LEU A 96 -7.38 1.61 -0.04
N PHE A 97 -6.65 2.64 -0.46
CA PHE A 97 -5.78 2.61 -1.62
C PHE A 97 -4.35 2.81 -1.18
N VAL A 98 -3.53 1.77 -1.35
CA VAL A 98 -2.12 1.80 -0.97
C VAL A 98 -1.27 2.26 -2.15
N LEU A 99 -0.44 3.26 -1.89
CA LEU A 99 0.55 3.79 -2.84
C LEU A 99 1.95 3.59 -2.25
N ILE A 100 2.69 2.64 -2.80
CA ILE A 100 4.05 2.30 -2.40
C ILE A 100 5.02 3.18 -3.20
N HIS A 101 5.92 3.87 -2.51
CA HIS A 101 6.93 4.71 -3.14
C HIS A 101 7.85 3.88 -4.05
N ARG A 102 7.87 4.18 -5.34
CA ARG A 102 8.67 3.45 -6.33
C ARG A 102 10.10 4.00 -6.41
N PRO A 103 11.09 3.21 -6.89
CA PRO A 103 12.42 3.72 -7.14
C PRO A 103 12.39 4.94 -8.07
N GLN A 104 13.20 5.95 -7.75
CA GLN A 104 13.34 7.20 -8.53
C GLN A 104 12.03 8.00 -8.66
N GLU A 105 10.98 7.64 -7.90
CA GLU A 105 9.73 8.38 -7.90
C GLU A 105 9.88 9.68 -7.09
N ASP A 106 9.35 10.78 -7.63
CA ASP A 106 9.29 12.06 -6.94
C ASP A 106 7.92 12.28 -6.31
N PHE A 107 7.85 13.23 -5.37
CA PHE A 107 6.62 13.55 -4.66
C PHE A 107 5.43 13.85 -5.59
N SER A 108 5.66 14.62 -6.66
CA SER A 108 4.62 14.97 -7.64
C SER A 108 4.08 13.73 -8.37
N HIS A 109 4.94 12.77 -8.71
CA HIS A 109 4.55 11.52 -9.34
C HIS A 109 3.73 10.65 -8.38
N LEU A 110 4.22 10.45 -7.15
CA LEU A 110 3.54 9.68 -6.12
C LEU A 110 2.16 10.27 -5.77
N LEU A 111 2.08 11.59 -5.59
CA LEU A 111 0.81 12.27 -5.33
C LEU A 111 -0.10 12.28 -6.57
N GLY A 112 0.48 12.42 -7.76
CA GLY A 112 -0.24 12.39 -9.03
C GLY A 112 -0.98 11.07 -9.24
N ARG A 113 -0.37 9.94 -8.86
CA ARG A 113 -1.02 8.62 -8.84
C ARG A 113 -2.27 8.60 -7.97
N TRP A 114 -2.20 9.18 -6.78
CA TRP A 114 -3.38 9.30 -5.92
C TRP A 114 -4.45 10.20 -6.54
N ARG A 115 -4.09 11.38 -7.05
CA ARG A 115 -5.06 12.30 -7.68
C ARG A 115 -5.74 11.68 -8.89
N GLN A 116 -4.99 10.97 -9.73
CA GLN A 116 -5.55 10.27 -10.89
C GLN A 116 -6.49 9.14 -10.45
N THR A 117 -6.14 8.42 -9.37
CA THR A 117 -7.03 7.41 -8.77
C THR A 117 -8.36 8.06 -8.35
N GLN A 118 -8.32 9.19 -7.63
CA GLN A 118 -9.54 9.90 -7.22
C GLN A 118 -10.41 10.33 -8.42
N VAL A 119 -9.80 10.84 -9.49
CA VAL A 119 -10.51 11.23 -10.73
C VAL A 119 -11.24 10.04 -11.36
N TRP A 120 -10.65 8.85 -11.31
CA TRP A 120 -11.27 7.64 -11.83
C TRP A 120 -12.43 7.16 -10.95
N LEU A 121 -12.24 7.18 -9.63
CA LEU A 121 -13.26 6.73 -8.68
C LEU A 121 -14.49 7.64 -8.67
N SER A 122 -14.34 8.93 -9.02
CA SER A 122 -15.46 9.88 -9.03
C SER A 122 -16.49 9.64 -10.14
N GLN A 123 -16.29 8.64 -10.99
CA GLN A 123 -17.05 8.44 -12.24
C GLN A 123 -18.12 7.35 -12.10
N GLY A 124 -18.26 6.76 -10.91
CA GLY A 124 -19.01 5.53 -10.72
C GLY A 124 -18.25 4.36 -11.35
N TYR A 125 -17.99 3.34 -10.55
CA TYR A 125 -17.16 2.22 -10.98
C TYR A 125 -17.59 0.93 -10.32
N GLU A 126 -17.15 -0.17 -10.93
CA GLU A 126 -17.32 -1.52 -10.44
C GLU A 126 -15.96 -2.19 -10.33
N TRP A 127 -15.76 -2.93 -9.24
CA TRP A 127 -14.56 -3.70 -9.04
C TRP A 127 -14.53 -4.91 -9.97
N LEU A 128 -13.42 -5.10 -10.69
CA LEU A 128 -13.19 -6.35 -11.40
C LEU A 128 -12.64 -7.40 -10.42
N MET A 129 -13.57 -8.09 -9.73
CA MET A 129 -13.22 -9.00 -8.64
C MET A 129 -12.55 -10.30 -9.12
N PRO A 130 -11.53 -10.79 -8.40
CA PRO A 130 -11.01 -12.15 -8.58
C PRO A 130 -12.11 -13.20 -8.42
N LYS A 131 -11.98 -14.35 -9.09
CA LYS A 131 -12.99 -15.44 -9.10
C LYS A 131 -13.54 -15.78 -7.71
N ARG A 132 -12.67 -15.85 -6.69
CA ARG A 132 -13.05 -16.17 -5.31
C ARG A 132 -14.03 -15.18 -4.68
N TYR A 133 -14.11 -13.95 -5.19
CA TYR A 133 -14.93 -12.86 -4.65
C TYR A 133 -15.98 -12.31 -5.62
N GLN A 134 -16.19 -12.95 -6.78
CA GLN A 134 -17.16 -12.49 -7.80
C GLN A 134 -18.62 -12.46 -7.31
N HIS A 135 -18.92 -13.18 -6.23
CA HIS A 135 -20.25 -13.24 -5.64
C HIS A 135 -20.55 -12.05 -4.70
N LEU A 136 -19.55 -11.23 -4.39
CA LEU A 136 -19.73 -10.06 -3.54
C LEU A 136 -20.34 -8.93 -4.38
N LEU A 137 -21.40 -8.31 -3.85
CA LEU A 137 -21.91 -7.07 -4.39
C LEU A 137 -20.97 -5.94 -3.98
N THR A 138 -20.18 -5.45 -4.94
CA THR A 138 -19.22 -4.38 -4.73
C THR A 138 -19.59 -3.20 -5.62
N GLU A 139 -20.36 -2.25 -5.07
CA GLU A 139 -20.49 -0.93 -5.66
C GLU A 139 -19.39 -0.04 -5.09
N GLY A 140 -18.78 0.78 -5.94
CA GLY A 140 -17.71 1.69 -5.53
C GLY A 140 -18.11 2.56 -4.33
N SER A 141 -17.13 2.83 -3.46
CA SER A 141 -17.32 3.70 -2.30
C SER A 141 -17.37 5.19 -2.65
N ASP A 142 -18.14 5.96 -1.88
CA ASP A 142 -18.21 7.42 -1.90
C ASP A 142 -16.94 8.10 -1.35
N THR A 143 -16.18 7.43 -0.47
CA THR A 143 -15.00 8.03 0.18
C THR A 143 -13.80 7.09 0.14
N PRO A 144 -12.88 7.26 -0.83
CA PRO A 144 -11.67 6.47 -0.90
C PRO A 144 -10.58 7.00 0.04
N TYR A 145 -9.90 6.08 0.75
CA TYR A 145 -8.89 6.42 1.75
C TYR A 145 -7.48 6.08 1.27
N PRO A 146 -6.56 7.04 1.09
CA PRO A 146 -5.20 6.74 0.68
C PRO A 146 -4.35 6.28 1.87
N LEU A 147 -3.38 5.38 1.63
CA LEU A 147 -2.28 5.08 2.54
C LEU A 147 -0.97 5.05 1.75
N PHE A 148 -0.02 5.91 2.07
CA PHE A 148 1.29 5.92 1.41
C PHE A 148 2.28 5.04 2.15
N VAL A 149 3.00 4.18 1.43
CA VAL A 149 4.06 3.34 2.01
C VAL A 149 5.40 3.87 1.55
N LEU A 150 6.18 4.32 2.51
CA LEU A 150 7.51 4.88 2.29
C LEU A 150 8.55 3.90 2.85
N PHE A 151 9.81 4.20 2.56
CA PHE A 151 10.96 3.45 3.06
C PHE A 151 11.88 4.37 3.86
N PRO A 152 12.78 3.85 4.71
CA PRO A 152 13.82 4.63 5.38
C PRO A 152 14.58 5.55 4.41
N GLU A 153 14.84 5.06 3.19
CA GLU A 153 15.56 5.73 2.11
C GLU A 153 14.72 6.76 1.34
N THR A 154 13.40 6.82 1.58
CA THR A 154 12.52 7.77 0.88
C THR A 154 13.00 9.20 1.13
N PRO A 155 13.21 10.02 0.09
CA PRO A 155 13.65 11.40 0.24
C PRO A 155 12.76 12.23 1.17
N GLU A 156 13.37 13.03 2.06
CA GLU A 156 12.62 13.83 3.06
C GLU A 156 11.65 14.82 2.40
N ARG A 157 11.92 15.27 1.16
CA ARG A 157 10.98 16.10 0.39
C ARG A 157 9.61 15.43 0.19
N ILE A 158 9.57 14.12 0.01
CA ILE A 158 8.33 13.35 -0.15
C ILE A 158 7.59 13.27 1.19
N ARG A 159 8.31 12.93 2.27
CA ARG A 159 7.76 12.88 3.63
C ARG A 159 7.19 14.23 4.05
N ARG A 160 7.93 15.32 3.84
CA ARG A 160 7.48 16.68 4.10
C ARG A 160 6.24 17.05 3.28
N GLY A 161 6.20 16.66 2.00
CA GLY A 161 5.04 16.88 1.13
C GLY A 161 3.78 16.17 1.62
N LEU A 162 3.90 14.88 2.00
CA LEU A 162 2.78 14.11 2.54
C LEU A 162 2.29 14.66 3.88
N ARG A 163 3.21 15.01 4.81
CA ARG A 163 2.86 15.68 6.07
C ARG A 163 2.13 17.00 5.83
N GLY A 164 2.66 17.85 4.95
CA GLY A 164 2.05 19.15 4.61
C GLY A 164 0.68 19.04 3.93
N ALA A 165 0.43 17.94 3.23
CA ALA A 165 -0.87 17.63 2.63
C ALA A 165 -1.83 16.87 3.57
N HIS A 166 -1.42 16.60 4.82
CA HIS A 166 -2.16 15.78 5.79
C HIS A 166 -2.53 14.39 5.25
N LEU A 167 -1.66 13.79 4.43
CA LEU A 167 -1.87 12.45 3.88
C LEU A 167 -1.18 11.40 4.76
N PRO A 168 -1.88 10.31 5.12
CA PRO A 168 -1.32 9.31 6.01
C PRO A 168 -0.28 8.47 5.29
N PHE A 169 0.83 8.20 5.97
CA PHE A 169 1.87 7.33 5.47
C PHE A 169 2.47 6.48 6.58
N VAL A 170 3.05 5.36 6.19
CA VAL A 170 3.83 4.45 7.05
C VAL A 170 5.21 4.25 6.44
N VAL A 171 6.19 3.87 7.26
CA VAL A 171 7.57 3.62 6.82
C VAL A 171 7.88 2.15 7.01
N GLN A 172 8.03 1.42 5.90
CA GLN A 172 8.35 0.00 5.89
C GLN A 172 9.85 -0.22 5.76
N THR A 173 10.39 -1.08 6.62
CA THR A 173 11.78 -1.54 6.53
C THR A 173 11.75 -2.94 5.90
N VAL A 174 12.42 -3.08 4.76
CA VAL A 174 12.57 -4.37 4.07
C VAL A 174 14.01 -4.80 4.25
N TYR A 175 14.22 -5.97 4.86
CA TYR A 175 15.55 -6.55 4.99
C TYR A 175 15.82 -7.39 3.75
N THR A 176 16.77 -6.96 2.92
CA THR A 176 17.21 -7.76 1.77
C THR A 176 18.48 -8.53 2.15
N PRO A 177 18.71 -9.73 1.58
CA PRO A 177 19.93 -10.50 1.88
C PRO A 177 21.23 -9.76 1.51
N ASP A 178 21.15 -8.76 0.62
CA ASP A 178 22.28 -7.87 0.31
C ASP A 178 22.66 -6.95 1.50
N ASP A 179 21.77 -6.73 2.46
CA ASP A 179 22.02 -5.91 3.65
C ASP A 179 22.78 -6.67 4.75
N GLU A 180 22.80 -8.01 4.70
CA GLU A 180 23.57 -8.85 5.65
C GLU A 180 25.10 -8.71 5.44
N GLY A 181 25.52 -8.28 4.24
CA GLY A 181 26.93 -8.03 3.93
C GLY A 181 27.54 -6.84 4.67
N GLU A 182 26.75 -5.80 4.99
CA GLU A 182 27.24 -4.60 5.68
C GLU A 182 27.30 -4.76 7.22
N LEU A 183 26.48 -5.64 7.79
CA LEU A 183 26.46 -5.92 9.24
C LEU A 183 27.63 -6.77 9.74
N SER A 184 28.41 -7.35 8.82
CA SER A 184 29.59 -8.18 9.13
C SER A 184 30.87 -7.38 9.43
N LEU A 185 30.83 -6.04 9.37
CA LEU A 185 32.00 -5.16 9.56
C LEU A 185 32.16 -4.61 10.98
N ILE A 186 31.50 -5.18 12.00
CA ILE A 186 31.86 -4.87 13.39
C ILE A 186 33.22 -5.53 13.66
N PRO A 187 34.30 -4.77 13.90
CA PRO A 187 35.56 -5.39 14.30
C PRO A 187 35.33 -6.05 15.65
N GLU A 188 35.58 -7.35 15.72
CA GLU A 188 35.65 -8.10 16.96
C GLU A 188 36.58 -7.32 17.91
N ALA A 189 36.05 -6.85 19.04
CA ALA A 189 36.85 -6.15 20.02
C ALA A 189 37.99 -7.08 20.46
N PRO A 190 39.25 -6.62 20.52
CA PRO A 190 40.35 -7.49 20.93
C PRO A 190 40.08 -7.97 22.36
N MET A 191 40.13 -9.30 22.55
CA MET A 191 40.07 -9.92 23.87
C MET A 191 41.11 -9.28 24.79
N PRO A 192 40.77 -8.96 26.06
CA PRO A 192 41.78 -8.56 27.02
C PRO A 192 42.74 -9.73 27.26
N GLU A 193 44.04 -9.46 27.07
CA GLU A 193 45.12 -10.38 27.43
C GLU A 193 44.94 -10.83 28.89
N ALA A 194 45.01 -12.14 29.10
CA ALA A 194 45.05 -12.72 30.43
C ALA A 194 46.30 -12.17 31.14
N VAL A 195 46.05 -11.44 32.22
CA VAL A 195 47.12 -11.00 33.13
C VAL A 195 47.59 -12.26 33.85
N ASP A 196 48.78 -12.75 33.50
CA ASP A 196 49.49 -13.76 34.27
C ASP A 196 49.69 -13.22 35.68
N ALA A 197 49.05 -13.89 36.64
CA ALA A 197 49.31 -13.70 38.05
C ALA A 197 50.31 -14.78 38.48
N ASP A 198 51.59 -14.41 38.48
CA ASP A 198 52.61 -15.11 39.26
C ASP A 198 53.41 -14.07 40.08
N GLU A 199 53.63 -14.46 41.35
CA GLU A 199 54.32 -13.82 42.49
C GLU A 199 53.60 -12.78 43.37
#